data_AF-A0A1F6FRT2-F1
#
_entry.id   AF-A0A1F6FRT2-F1
#
_cell.length_a   1.000
_cell.length_b   1.000
_cell.length_c   1.000
_cell.angle_alpha   90.00
_cell.angle_beta   90.00
_cell.angle_gamma   90.00
#
_symmetry.space_group_name_H-M   'P 1'
#
loop_
_entity.id
_entity.type
_entity.pdbx_description
1 polymer ?
#
loop_
_entity_poly.entity_id
_entity_poly.type
_entity_poly.pdbx_seq_one_letter_code
_entity_poly.pdbx_strand_id
1 'polypeptide(L)'
;MTKSISITNIAIMIVAVVFAFMAFASMASAGNPHTNVTTIQDGILLDSEGNFLSVGYNTWGYNYQAHLFNGKYCDSYRDAAWCQDYKNDSLTMKWNDAWLANTDADGDGLLDRHFGYSSYIGSGAWLTNHISGEYVQDGKTYRWSEFYKIVAAPADAYVDGGFWYDANGGEIGEVIWGQFAMTEYIYNDSGTGDHGVVYKSPTGPGLGNL
;
A
#
# COMPACT_ATOMS: atom_id res chain seq x y z
N MET A 1 30.71 -34.46 43.32
CA MET A 1 30.65 -35.41 42.19
C MET A 1 30.37 -34.62 40.92
N THR A 2 31.42 -34.23 40.21
CA THR A 2 31.32 -33.43 38.98
C THR A 2 31.27 -34.41 37.80
N LYS A 3 30.12 -34.52 37.13
CA LYS A 3 30.01 -35.34 35.91
C LYS A 3 30.78 -34.65 34.78
N SER A 4 31.89 -35.25 34.37
CA SER A 4 32.61 -34.87 33.15
C SER A 4 31.75 -35.23 31.94
N ILE A 5 31.37 -34.23 31.15
CA ILE A 5 30.71 -34.42 29.86
C ILE A 5 31.82 -34.72 28.85
N SER A 6 31.86 -35.95 28.36
CA SER A 6 32.80 -36.36 27.31
C SER A 6 32.60 -35.53 26.04
N ILE A 7 33.70 -35.15 25.40
CA ILE A 7 33.71 -34.43 24.10
C ILE A 7 32.91 -35.18 23.03
N THR A 8 32.78 -36.52 23.15
CA THR A 8 31.95 -37.36 22.28
C THR A 8 30.45 -37.05 22.42
N ASN A 9 29.99 -36.65 23.61
CA ASN A 9 28.58 -36.31 23.86
C ASN A 9 28.22 -34.91 23.36
N ILE A 10 29.20 -34.00 23.24
CA ILE A 10 29.01 -32.66 22.67
C ILE A 10 28.87 -32.75 21.15
N ALA A 11 29.64 -33.62 20.49
CA ALA A 11 29.55 -33.81 19.04
C ALA A 11 28.20 -34.40 18.59
N ILE A 12 27.61 -35.33 19.37
CA ILE A 12 26.30 -35.93 19.06
C ILE A 12 25.16 -34.92 19.27
N MET A 13 25.24 -34.04 20.27
CA MET A 13 24.25 -32.97 20.47
C MET A 13 24.29 -31.90 19.37
N ILE A 14 25.46 -31.54 18.85
CA ILE A 14 25.59 -30.54 17.78
C ILE A 14 25.02 -31.08 16.46
N VAL A 15 25.22 -32.36 16.14
CA VAL A 15 24.64 -32.99 14.93
C VAL A 15 23.11 -33.09 15.02
N ALA A 16 22.55 -33.37 16.21
CA ALA A 16 21.11 -33.42 16.42
C ALA A 16 20.42 -32.03 16.34
N VAL A 17 21.08 -30.97 16.82
CA VAL A 17 20.55 -29.59 16.74
C VAL A 17 20.64 -29.04 15.30
N VAL A 18 21.66 -29.42 14.53
CA VAL A 18 21.77 -29.04 13.11
C VAL A 18 20.73 -29.75 12.24
N PHE A 19 20.36 -31.00 12.56
CA PHE A 19 19.27 -31.70 11.86
C PHE A 19 17.87 -31.21 12.24
N ALA A 20 17.65 -30.75 13.48
CA ALA A 20 16.36 -30.19 13.89
C ALA A 20 16.06 -28.81 13.27
N PHE A 21 17.09 -28.05 12.86
CA PHE A 21 16.91 -26.77 12.16
C PHE A 21 16.64 -26.90 10.64
N MET A 22 16.80 -28.10 10.05
CA MET A 22 16.56 -28.31 8.61
C MET A 22 15.13 -28.78 8.30
N ALA A 23 14.26 -28.99 9.30
CA ALA A 23 12.96 -29.63 9.11
C ALA A 23 11.75 -28.67 9.03
N PHE A 24 11.94 -27.35 9.00
CA PHE A 24 10.84 -26.36 8.92
C PHE A 24 10.96 -25.36 7.77
N ALA A 25 11.40 -25.81 6.60
CA ALA A 25 11.33 -25.01 5.38
C ALA A 25 10.70 -25.82 4.24
N SER A 26 9.39 -26.08 4.35
CA SER A 26 8.54 -26.24 3.18
C SER A 26 7.11 -25.88 3.56
N MET A 27 6.87 -24.60 3.86
CA MET A 27 5.59 -24.05 3.42
C MET A 27 5.63 -24.11 1.90
N ALA A 28 4.80 -24.99 1.34
CA ALA A 28 4.49 -24.96 -0.08
C ALA A 28 3.92 -23.57 -0.38
N SER A 29 4.77 -22.68 -0.90
CA SER A 29 4.28 -21.55 -1.67
C SER A 29 3.57 -22.16 -2.87
N ALA A 30 2.29 -21.86 -3.05
CA ALA A 30 1.62 -22.08 -4.31
C ALA A 30 2.33 -21.19 -5.34
N GLY A 31 3.33 -21.77 -6.01
CA GLY A 31 4.12 -21.08 -7.02
C GLY A 31 3.20 -20.71 -8.17
N ASN A 32 2.95 -19.41 -8.33
CA ASN A 32 2.37 -18.89 -9.55
C ASN A 32 3.43 -19.03 -10.67
N PRO A 33 3.13 -19.63 -11.83
CA PRO A 33 4.13 -20.07 -12.79
C PRO A 33 4.54 -18.93 -13.72
N HIS A 34 5.29 -17.95 -13.22
CA HIS A 34 6.09 -17.06 -14.08
C HIS A 34 7.46 -16.87 -13.45
N THR A 35 8.40 -17.73 -13.81
CA THR A 35 9.78 -17.71 -13.28
C THR A 35 10.66 -16.60 -13.88
N ASN A 36 10.09 -15.67 -14.64
CA ASN A 36 10.75 -14.47 -15.16
C ASN A 36 9.73 -13.32 -15.15
N VAL A 37 9.45 -12.75 -13.98
CA VAL A 37 8.67 -11.51 -13.86
C VAL A 37 9.57 -10.35 -14.23
N THR A 38 9.13 -9.50 -15.17
CA THR A 38 9.89 -8.29 -15.53
C THR A 38 9.73 -7.27 -14.43
N THR A 39 10.81 -6.59 -14.07
CA THR A 39 10.86 -5.60 -13.00
C THR A 39 11.27 -4.24 -13.56
N ILE A 40 10.98 -3.17 -12.82
CA ILE A 40 11.44 -1.83 -13.20
C ILE A 40 12.98 -1.72 -13.33
N GLN A 41 13.74 -2.58 -12.66
CA GLN A 41 15.19 -2.65 -12.74
C GLN A 41 15.69 -3.14 -14.10
N ASP A 42 14.85 -3.85 -14.86
CA ASP A 42 15.19 -4.33 -16.20
C ASP A 42 15.17 -3.19 -17.24
N GLY A 43 14.56 -2.05 -16.91
CA GLY A 43 14.58 -0.84 -17.74
C GLY A 43 13.77 -0.94 -19.03
N ILE A 44 12.87 -1.92 -19.13
CA ILE A 44 12.04 -2.17 -20.31
C ILE A 44 10.54 -1.90 -20.10
N LEU A 45 10.12 -1.67 -18.85
CA LEU A 45 8.71 -1.38 -18.53
C LEU A 45 8.32 0.03 -18.95
N LEU A 46 7.07 0.18 -19.39
CA LEU A 46 6.52 1.44 -19.86
C LEU A 46 5.45 1.98 -18.89
N ASP A 47 5.30 3.31 -18.87
CA ASP A 47 4.12 3.94 -18.28
C ASP A 47 2.93 3.93 -19.27
N SER A 48 1.78 4.42 -18.83
CA SER A 48 0.56 4.51 -19.65
C SER A 48 0.69 5.44 -20.87
N GLU A 49 1.74 6.26 -20.94
CA GLU A 49 2.04 7.14 -22.07
C GLU A 49 3.08 6.52 -23.02
N GLY A 50 3.60 5.33 -22.70
CA GLY A 50 4.62 4.64 -23.49
C GLY A 50 6.05 5.08 -23.20
N ASN A 51 6.30 5.82 -22.11
CA ASN A 51 7.65 6.21 -21.71
C ASN A 51 8.29 5.11 -20.85
N PHE A 52 9.60 4.90 -21.01
CA PHE A 52 10.34 3.96 -20.15
C PHE A 52 10.34 4.41 -18.69
N LEU A 53 10.00 3.47 -17.81
CA LEU A 53 10.10 3.62 -16.37
C LEU A 53 11.55 3.39 -15.93
N SER A 54 12.02 4.23 -15.00
CA SER A 54 13.34 4.11 -14.39
C SER A 54 13.22 3.93 -12.88
N VAL A 55 14.26 3.36 -12.26
CA VAL A 55 14.39 3.33 -10.80
C VAL A 55 14.46 4.74 -10.19
N GLY A 56 14.05 4.88 -8.92
CA GLY A 56 14.01 6.15 -8.23
C GLY A 56 12.77 6.98 -8.55
N TYR A 57 12.84 8.29 -8.30
CA TYR A 57 11.74 9.20 -8.62
C TYR A 57 11.76 9.58 -10.10
N ASN A 58 10.61 9.50 -10.76
CA ASN A 58 10.42 10.11 -12.07
C ASN A 58 10.15 11.62 -11.95
N THR A 59 10.00 12.30 -13.09
CA THR A 59 9.74 13.75 -13.17
C THR A 59 8.44 14.18 -12.48
N TRP A 60 7.50 13.25 -12.29
CA TRP A 60 6.21 13.49 -11.66
C TRP A 60 6.21 13.18 -10.15
N GLY A 61 7.34 12.72 -9.58
CA GLY A 61 7.44 12.40 -8.16
C GLY A 61 6.99 10.98 -7.78
N TYR A 62 6.80 10.08 -8.75
CA TYR A 62 6.57 8.65 -8.49
C TYR A 62 7.88 7.89 -8.35
N ASN A 63 8.00 7.08 -7.30
CA ASN A 63 9.00 6.05 -7.13
C ASN A 63 8.31 4.70 -6.99
N TYR A 64 8.13 4.02 -8.12
CA TYR A 64 7.41 2.74 -8.19
C TYR A 64 8.13 1.63 -7.41
N GLN A 65 9.47 1.60 -7.44
CA GLN A 65 10.25 0.64 -6.66
C GLN A 65 10.00 0.77 -5.14
N ALA A 66 9.84 2.00 -4.65
CA ALA A 66 9.61 2.28 -3.24
C ALA A 66 8.12 2.31 -2.85
N HIS A 67 7.20 2.08 -3.80
CA HIS A 67 5.77 2.25 -3.64
C HIS A 67 5.40 3.60 -3.00
N LEU A 68 6.01 4.67 -3.51
CA LEU A 68 5.96 6.00 -2.91
C LEU A 68 5.75 7.07 -3.98
N PHE A 69 4.90 8.03 -3.66
CA PHE A 69 4.78 9.28 -4.40
C PHE A 69 5.08 10.43 -3.44
N ASN A 70 5.81 11.43 -3.92
CA ASN A 70 6.06 12.66 -3.19
C ASN A 70 6.17 13.84 -4.17
N GLY A 71 5.17 14.73 -4.15
CA GLY A 71 5.07 15.83 -5.09
C GLY A 71 3.90 16.75 -4.78
N LYS A 72 3.44 17.52 -5.78
CA LYS A 72 2.19 18.27 -5.68
C LYS A 72 1.01 17.42 -6.08
N TYR A 73 -0.19 17.78 -5.61
CA TYR A 73 -1.41 17.03 -5.89
C TYR A 73 -1.61 16.81 -7.40
N CYS A 74 -1.45 17.87 -8.20
CA CYS A 74 -1.57 17.77 -9.65
C CYS A 74 -0.50 16.93 -10.34
N ASP A 75 0.70 16.80 -9.78
CA ASP A 75 1.77 15.98 -10.38
C ASP A 75 1.36 14.49 -10.38
N SER A 76 0.58 14.06 -9.39
CA SER A 76 0.02 12.70 -9.33
C SER A 76 -0.96 12.41 -10.49
N TYR A 77 -1.50 13.46 -11.10
CA TYR A 77 -2.42 13.38 -12.23
C TYR A 77 -1.83 13.97 -13.51
N ARG A 78 -0.50 14.05 -13.62
CA ARG A 78 0.18 14.56 -14.83
C ARG A 78 -0.28 15.97 -15.21
N ASP A 79 -0.51 16.82 -14.22
CA ASP A 79 -0.99 18.19 -14.38
C ASP A 79 -2.36 18.29 -15.10
N ALA A 80 -3.23 17.29 -14.91
CA ALA A 80 -4.56 17.26 -15.51
C ALA A 80 -5.37 18.55 -15.21
N ALA A 81 -6.16 19.00 -16.19
CA ALA A 81 -6.90 20.26 -16.07
C ALA A 81 -7.86 20.32 -14.87
N TRP A 82 -8.42 19.18 -14.44
CA TRP A 82 -9.40 19.14 -13.36
C TRP A 82 -8.79 19.31 -11.96
N CYS A 83 -7.49 19.08 -11.78
CA CYS A 83 -6.84 19.15 -10.47
C CYS A 83 -6.30 20.55 -10.15
N GLN A 84 -6.35 21.51 -11.09
CA GLN A 84 -5.57 22.74 -11.06
C GLN A 84 -5.80 23.62 -9.83
N ASP A 85 -6.98 23.54 -9.21
CA ASP A 85 -7.29 24.24 -7.97
C ASP A 85 -6.41 23.76 -6.79
N TYR A 86 -5.91 22.53 -6.87
CA TYR A 86 -5.08 21.86 -5.84
C TYR A 86 -3.60 21.81 -6.22
N LYS A 87 -3.16 22.46 -7.30
CA LYS A 87 -1.79 22.32 -7.84
C LYS A 87 -0.67 22.72 -6.86
N ASN A 88 -0.98 23.52 -5.86
CA ASN A 88 -0.01 23.96 -4.85
C ASN A 88 0.02 23.05 -3.61
N ASP A 89 -0.97 22.17 -3.47
CA ASP A 89 -1.09 21.27 -2.33
C ASP A 89 -0.07 20.16 -2.45
N SER A 90 0.55 19.81 -1.32
CA SER A 90 1.56 18.78 -1.25
C SER A 90 0.88 17.44 -1.00
N LEU A 91 1.27 16.41 -1.74
CA LEU A 91 0.73 15.07 -1.65
C LEU A 91 1.88 14.08 -1.44
N THR A 92 1.74 13.23 -0.43
CA THR A 92 2.58 12.05 -0.24
C THR A 92 1.69 10.82 -0.23
N MET A 93 2.03 9.82 -1.05
CA MET A 93 1.29 8.56 -1.12
C MET A 93 2.20 7.38 -0.86
N LYS A 94 1.68 6.33 -0.23
CA LYS A 94 2.35 5.05 -0.09
C LYS A 94 1.38 3.91 -0.37
N TRP A 95 1.83 2.85 -1.03
CA TRP A 95 0.97 1.72 -1.40
C TRP A 95 1.70 0.37 -1.29
N ASN A 96 1.01 -0.74 -1.59
CA ASN A 96 1.60 -2.08 -1.75
C ASN A 96 1.53 -2.58 -3.20
N ASP A 97 2.17 -3.72 -3.49
CA ASP A 97 2.21 -4.33 -4.83
C ASP A 97 0.80 -4.60 -5.40
N ALA A 98 -0.17 -4.96 -4.56
CA ALA A 98 -1.54 -5.19 -5.02
C ALA A 98 -2.22 -3.91 -5.54
N TRP A 99 -1.84 -2.72 -5.03
CA TRP A 99 -2.32 -1.43 -5.55
C TRP A 99 -1.70 -1.10 -6.91
N LEU A 100 -0.36 -1.11 -6.97
CA LEU A 100 0.44 -0.87 -8.17
C LEU A 100 1.84 -1.44 -7.91
N ALA A 101 2.15 -2.56 -8.54
CA ALA A 101 3.43 -3.25 -8.39
C ALA A 101 4.56 -2.48 -9.09
N ASN A 102 5.79 -2.92 -8.82
CA ASN A 102 6.99 -2.51 -9.57
C ASN A 102 7.41 -3.55 -10.64
N THR A 103 6.47 -4.42 -11.01
CA THR A 103 6.65 -5.55 -11.90
C THR A 103 5.61 -5.58 -13.02
N ASP A 104 5.92 -6.37 -14.05
CA ASP A 104 5.02 -6.85 -15.10
C ASP A 104 5.05 -8.39 -15.05
N ALA A 105 4.01 -8.97 -14.45
CA ALA A 105 3.87 -10.40 -14.26
C ALA A 105 2.88 -11.03 -15.24
N ASP A 106 1.98 -10.26 -15.85
CA ASP A 106 1.09 -10.75 -16.92
C ASP A 106 1.68 -10.61 -18.34
N GLY A 107 2.79 -9.89 -18.48
CA GLY A 107 3.56 -9.74 -19.71
C GLY A 107 3.01 -8.68 -20.66
N ASP A 108 2.22 -7.72 -20.18
CA ASP A 108 1.64 -6.65 -21.00
C ASP A 108 2.60 -5.45 -21.22
N GLY A 109 3.75 -5.45 -20.56
CA GLY A 109 4.78 -4.41 -20.62
C GLY A 109 4.52 -3.20 -19.72
N LEU A 110 3.47 -3.23 -18.90
CA LEU A 110 3.08 -2.19 -17.95
C LEU A 110 3.26 -2.68 -16.51
N LEU A 111 3.18 -1.75 -15.55
CA LEU A 111 3.17 -2.12 -14.14
C LEU A 111 1.84 -2.79 -13.75
N ASP A 112 1.94 -3.94 -13.10
CA ASP A 112 0.78 -4.70 -12.66
C ASP A 112 -0.08 -3.91 -11.66
N ARG A 113 -1.40 -4.10 -11.76
CA ARG A 113 -2.40 -3.67 -10.76
C ARG A 113 -3.24 -4.88 -10.38
N HIS A 114 -3.48 -5.08 -9.09
CA HIS A 114 -4.28 -6.20 -8.55
C HIS A 114 -3.98 -7.54 -9.24
N PHE A 115 -2.69 -7.84 -9.48
CA PHE A 115 -2.26 -9.01 -10.25
C PHE A 115 -2.87 -10.30 -9.70
N GLY A 116 -3.42 -11.12 -10.60
CA GLY A 116 -4.11 -12.37 -10.24
C GLY A 116 -5.57 -12.20 -9.80
N TYR A 117 -6.10 -10.97 -9.80
CA TYR A 117 -7.50 -10.67 -9.47
C TYR A 117 -8.20 -9.95 -10.63
N SER A 118 -9.51 -10.16 -10.78
CA SER A 118 -10.34 -9.50 -11.80
C SER A 118 -10.65 -8.04 -11.50
N SER A 119 -10.38 -7.59 -10.27
CA SER A 119 -10.56 -6.22 -9.79
C SER A 119 -9.71 -6.01 -8.53
N TYR A 120 -9.75 -4.81 -7.94
CA TYR A 120 -9.11 -4.61 -6.65
C TYR A 120 -9.81 -5.37 -5.50
N ILE A 121 -11.10 -5.70 -5.62
CA ILE A 121 -11.82 -6.46 -4.58
C ILE A 121 -11.13 -7.80 -4.33
N GLY A 122 -10.82 -8.07 -3.07
CA GLY A 122 -10.11 -9.27 -2.62
C GLY A 122 -8.60 -9.27 -2.84
N SER A 123 -8.04 -8.27 -3.54
CA SER A 123 -6.59 -8.23 -3.86
C SER A 123 -5.68 -7.90 -2.68
N GLY A 124 -6.24 -7.36 -1.60
CA GLY A 124 -5.46 -6.81 -0.47
C GLY A 124 -4.72 -5.51 -0.79
N ALA A 125 -5.07 -4.83 -1.90
CA ALA A 125 -4.51 -3.53 -2.24
C ALA A 125 -4.78 -2.48 -1.17
N TRP A 126 -3.82 -1.60 -0.93
CA TRP A 126 -4.01 -0.45 -0.05
C TRP A 126 -3.17 0.75 -0.48
N LEU A 127 -3.63 1.93 -0.07
CA LEU A 127 -3.02 3.23 -0.30
C LEU A 127 -3.16 4.08 0.97
N THR A 128 -2.13 4.86 1.30
CA THR A 128 -2.25 6.00 2.19
C THR A 128 -2.09 7.29 1.39
N ASN A 129 -2.95 8.28 1.64
CA ASN A 129 -2.82 9.62 1.08
C ASN A 129 -2.59 10.61 2.22
N HIS A 130 -1.53 11.41 2.15
CA HIS A 130 -1.31 12.55 3.03
C HIS A 130 -1.26 13.81 2.19
N ILE A 131 -2.26 14.68 2.34
CA ILE A 131 -2.42 15.92 1.60
C ILE A 131 -2.28 17.08 2.57
N SER A 132 -1.67 18.18 2.14
CA SER A 132 -1.59 19.41 2.92
C SER A 132 -1.51 20.64 2.04
N GLY A 133 -2.05 21.74 2.51
CA GLY A 133 -2.07 23.00 1.80
C GLY A 133 -2.15 24.21 2.72
N GLU A 134 -2.25 25.38 2.09
CA GLU A 134 -2.41 26.66 2.78
C GLU A 134 -3.52 27.48 2.11
N TYR A 135 -4.25 28.27 2.88
CA TYR A 135 -5.21 29.25 2.35
C TYR A 135 -5.12 30.57 3.11
N VAL A 136 -5.64 31.65 2.52
CA VAL A 136 -5.68 32.98 3.14
C VAL A 136 -7.11 33.37 3.44
N GLN A 137 -7.37 33.75 4.68
CA GLN A 137 -8.66 34.29 5.13
C GLN A 137 -8.38 35.47 6.07
N ASP A 138 -9.08 36.60 5.87
CA ASP A 138 -8.91 37.83 6.66
C ASP A 138 -7.46 38.33 6.77
N GLY A 139 -6.67 38.15 5.70
CA GLY A 139 -5.26 38.56 5.65
C GLY A 139 -4.30 37.67 6.45
N LYS A 140 -4.78 36.54 7.00
CA LYS A 140 -3.97 35.55 7.71
C LYS A 140 -3.89 34.25 6.90
N THR A 141 -2.71 33.64 6.88
CA THR A 141 -2.48 32.32 6.29
C THR A 141 -2.81 31.22 7.30
N TYR A 142 -3.56 30.24 6.84
CA TYR A 142 -3.95 29.04 7.56
C TYR A 142 -3.39 27.80 6.85
N ARG A 143 -3.24 26.72 7.61
CA ARG A 143 -2.69 25.45 7.14
C ARG A 143 -3.68 24.35 7.43
N TRP A 144 -3.80 23.42 6.50
CA TRP A 144 -4.60 22.24 6.67
C TRP A 144 -3.83 20.99 6.25
N SER A 145 -4.21 19.85 6.81
CA SER A 145 -3.74 18.55 6.36
C SER A 145 -4.82 17.48 6.51
N GLU A 146 -4.80 16.55 5.56
CA GLU A 146 -5.67 15.39 5.51
C GLU A 146 -4.83 14.12 5.38
N PHE A 147 -5.18 13.09 6.13
CA PHE A 147 -4.57 11.77 6.00
C PHE A 147 -5.66 10.71 5.88
N TYR A 148 -5.54 9.88 4.84
CA TYR A 148 -6.44 8.79 4.54
C TYR A 148 -5.71 7.45 4.54
N LYS A 149 -6.38 6.42 5.05
CA LYS A 149 -6.06 5.03 4.73
C LYS A 149 -7.18 4.42 3.92
N ILE A 150 -6.80 3.77 2.83
CA ILE A 150 -7.69 3.21 1.84
C ILE A 150 -7.26 1.77 1.61
N VAL A 151 -8.22 0.86 1.62
CA VAL A 151 -8.01 -0.57 1.40
C VAL A 151 -9.03 -1.09 0.39
N ALA A 152 -8.65 -2.07 -0.41
CA ALA A 152 -9.60 -2.80 -1.22
C ALA A 152 -10.57 -3.58 -0.32
N ALA A 153 -11.85 -3.61 -0.70
CA ALA A 153 -12.83 -4.43 0.00
C ALA A 153 -12.47 -5.92 -0.09
N PRO A 154 -12.62 -6.70 0.99
CA PRO A 154 -12.55 -8.16 0.94
C PRO A 154 -13.55 -8.75 -0.07
N ALA A 155 -13.25 -9.94 -0.60
CA ALA A 155 -14.08 -10.57 -1.63
C ALA A 155 -15.47 -11.02 -1.11
N ASP A 156 -15.59 -11.25 0.19
CA ASP A 156 -16.81 -11.66 0.90
C ASP A 156 -17.49 -10.50 1.64
N ALA A 157 -16.96 -9.27 1.52
CA ALA A 157 -17.57 -8.08 2.08
C ALA A 157 -18.84 -7.67 1.31
N TYR A 158 -19.73 -6.95 1.98
CA TYR A 158 -20.95 -6.41 1.39
C TYR A 158 -21.12 -4.93 1.72
N VAL A 159 -21.91 -4.23 0.91
CA VAL A 159 -22.23 -2.81 1.12
C VAL A 159 -23.58 -2.68 1.80
N ASP A 160 -23.65 -1.92 2.89
CA ASP A 160 -24.88 -1.45 3.51
C ASP A 160 -24.72 0.02 3.94
N GLY A 161 -25.74 0.84 3.72
CA GLY A 161 -25.72 2.25 4.15
C GLY A 161 -24.57 3.12 3.60
N GLY A 162 -23.87 2.72 2.52
CA GLY A 162 -22.70 3.42 2.00
C GLY A 162 -21.36 3.01 2.63
N PHE A 163 -21.36 1.95 3.45
CA PHE A 163 -20.18 1.39 4.09
C PHE A 163 -19.96 -0.06 3.65
N TRP A 164 -18.70 -0.46 3.57
CA TRP A 164 -18.30 -1.86 3.47
C TRP A 164 -18.36 -2.52 4.85
N TYR A 165 -18.91 -3.73 4.89
CA TYR A 165 -18.93 -4.63 6.04
C TYR A 165 -18.26 -5.96 5.68
N ASP A 166 -17.49 -6.52 6.61
CA ASP A 166 -16.95 -7.87 6.49
C ASP A 166 -18.05 -8.94 6.56
N ALA A 167 -17.72 -10.20 6.26
CA ALA A 167 -18.68 -11.30 6.27
C ALA A 167 -19.32 -11.59 7.65
N ASN A 168 -18.75 -11.06 8.74
CA ASN A 168 -19.29 -11.18 10.10
C ASN A 168 -20.11 -9.95 10.53
N GLY A 169 -20.27 -8.96 9.64
CA GLY A 169 -20.99 -7.71 9.91
C GLY A 169 -20.15 -6.63 10.60
N GLY A 170 -18.82 -6.77 10.63
CA GLY A 170 -17.91 -5.73 11.10
C GLY A 170 -17.74 -4.63 10.06
N GLU A 171 -17.97 -3.37 10.46
CA GLU A 171 -17.77 -2.22 9.56
C GLU A 171 -16.29 -2.05 9.20
N ILE A 172 -16.00 -2.00 7.91
CA ILE A 172 -14.66 -1.80 7.37
C ILE A 172 -14.43 -0.30 7.13
N GLY A 173 -15.32 0.37 6.41
CA GLY A 173 -15.13 1.76 6.02
C GLY A 173 -16.12 2.26 4.97
N GLU A 174 -16.15 3.58 4.78
CA GLU A 174 -16.98 4.22 3.77
C GLU A 174 -16.59 3.74 2.36
N VAL A 175 -17.58 3.47 1.52
CA VAL A 175 -17.38 3.05 0.13
C VAL A 175 -16.80 4.20 -0.68
N ILE A 176 -15.59 4.01 -1.21
CA ILE A 176 -14.99 4.92 -2.19
C ILE A 176 -14.61 4.16 -3.46
N TRP A 177 -14.83 4.81 -4.61
CA TRP A 177 -14.54 4.27 -5.95
C TRP A 177 -15.14 2.87 -6.22
N GLY A 178 -16.21 2.49 -5.50
CA GLY A 178 -16.96 1.25 -5.68
C GLY A 178 -16.23 -0.06 -5.29
N GLN A 179 -14.93 -0.03 -5.01
CA GLN A 179 -14.12 -1.23 -4.71
C GLN A 179 -13.27 -1.09 -3.44
N PHE A 180 -13.27 0.09 -2.83
CA PHE A 180 -12.40 0.40 -1.71
C PHE A 180 -13.20 0.91 -0.51
N ALA A 181 -12.60 0.75 0.66
CA ALA A 181 -13.07 1.30 1.92
C ALA A 181 -12.07 2.33 2.44
N MET A 182 -12.56 3.50 2.86
CA MET A 182 -11.77 4.44 3.66
C MET A 182 -11.80 3.99 5.12
N THR A 183 -10.67 3.53 5.67
CA THR A 183 -10.60 2.95 7.02
C THR A 183 -10.12 3.93 8.09
N GLU A 184 -9.50 5.03 7.68
CA GLU A 184 -9.07 6.11 8.58
C GLU A 184 -9.08 7.43 7.81
N TYR A 185 -9.59 8.49 8.46
CA TYR A 185 -9.53 9.87 8.00
C TYR A 185 -9.14 10.76 9.18
N ILE A 186 -8.04 11.48 9.02
CA ILE A 186 -7.54 12.47 9.98
C ILE A 186 -7.54 13.82 9.28
N TYR A 187 -8.06 14.84 9.94
CA TYR A 187 -8.11 16.21 9.44
C TYR A 187 -7.57 17.18 10.49
N ASN A 188 -6.81 18.16 10.02
CA ASN A 188 -6.31 19.25 10.85
C ASN A 188 -6.43 20.55 10.07
N ASP A 189 -6.97 21.60 10.67
CA ASP A 189 -7.05 22.92 10.05
C ASP A 189 -6.90 24.02 11.12
N SER A 190 -5.88 24.86 10.95
CA SER A 190 -5.56 25.91 11.91
C SER A 190 -6.51 27.11 11.88
N GLY A 191 -7.36 27.24 10.87
CA GLY A 191 -8.35 28.29 10.73
C GLY A 191 -9.69 27.95 11.33
N THR A 192 -10.18 26.73 11.14
CA THR A 192 -11.42 26.25 11.79
C THR A 192 -11.17 25.74 13.21
N GLY A 193 -9.94 25.31 13.50
CA GLY A 193 -9.56 24.69 14.77
C GLY A 193 -9.76 23.18 14.81
N ASP A 194 -10.12 22.55 13.69
CA ASP A 194 -10.25 21.10 13.60
C ASP A 194 -8.91 20.40 13.82
N HIS A 195 -8.91 19.31 14.60
CA HIS A 195 -7.70 18.56 14.92
C HIS A 195 -7.99 17.10 15.28
N GLY A 196 -7.43 16.18 14.49
CA GLY A 196 -7.34 14.77 14.83
C GLY A 196 -8.20 13.85 13.97
N VAL A 197 -8.62 12.74 14.56
CA VAL A 197 -9.32 11.65 13.87
C VAL A 197 -10.77 12.08 13.59
N VAL A 198 -11.13 12.14 12.31
CA VAL A 198 -12.52 12.34 11.84
C VAL A 198 -13.24 11.00 11.75
N TYR A 199 -12.56 10.00 11.20
CA TYR A 199 -13.09 8.64 11.08
C TYR A 199 -12.00 7.61 11.36
N LYS A 200 -12.39 6.52 12.03
CA LYS A 200 -11.54 5.36 12.27
C LYS A 200 -12.41 4.12 12.31
N SER A 201 -12.10 3.18 11.43
CA SER A 201 -12.82 1.91 11.31
C SER A 201 -12.92 1.16 12.65
N PRO A 202 -14.12 0.65 13.01
CA PRO A 202 -14.31 -0.19 14.20
C PRO A 202 -13.56 -1.52 14.14
N THR A 203 -13.44 -2.14 12.95
CA THR A 203 -12.67 -3.38 12.76
C THR A 203 -11.15 -3.13 12.72
N GLY A 204 -10.75 -1.86 12.58
CA GLY A 204 -9.39 -1.36 12.75
C GLY A 204 -8.83 -0.74 11.47
N PRO A 205 -8.00 0.31 11.56
CA PRO A 205 -7.47 1.03 10.39
C PRO A 205 -6.21 0.36 9.79
N GLY A 206 -6.18 -0.98 9.79
CA GLY A 206 -5.04 -1.76 9.32
C GLY A 206 -4.92 -1.73 7.78
N LEU A 207 -3.70 -1.94 7.27
CA LEU A 207 -3.39 -1.98 5.83
C LEU A 207 -3.08 -3.43 5.42
N GLY A 208 -4.06 -4.33 5.48
CA GLY A 208 -3.91 -5.71 4.99
C GLY A 208 -4.33 -6.85 5.92
N ASN A 209 -5.14 -6.58 6.97
CA ASN A 209 -5.77 -7.60 7.81
C ASN A 209 -7.25 -7.25 8.03
N LEU A 210 -8.02 -7.26 6.95
CA LEU A 210 -9.47 -7.11 6.97
C LEU A 210 -10.11 -8.37 6.38
#